data_AF-A0A2H1VUW6-F1
#
_entry.id   AF-A0A2H1VUW6-F1
#
_cell.length_a   1.000
_cell.length_b   1.000
_cell.length_c   1.000
_cell.angle_alpha   90.00
_cell.angle_beta   90.00
_cell.angle_gamma   90.00
#
_symmetry.space_group_name_H-M   'P 1'
#
loop_
_entity.id
_entity.type
_entity.pdbx_description
1 polymer ?
#
loop_
_entity_poly.entity_id
_entity_poly.type
_entity_poly.pdbx_seq_one_letter_code
_entity_poly.pdbx_strand_id
1 'polypeptide(L)'
;MRAAEVVRRDKEPPPLVKSVKKRFIFFGRSSGVHGLHYLFDADRSLLSRAFWLMVLIACFFCLYLMMEDTGDLRVKVNFTPDTLYLNWTTTFPGVTVCEEYSTKLALRKFTKLYRKSSCELIRTDIITNCYLTYIFRGENSLFDLNRTTGPGVLMFRLLSDAEISIHSPEELSTQFLDGKLKEIVHTFIENHVSFLFSVVEIVNGEQLKTEPIEVRQCRYLHEVPDDLLHTYPVYSYGACRLAETTKEFYQQCGCVHPVRDLTCEYPSLYRL
;
A
#
# COMPACT_ATOMS: atom_id res chain seq x y z
N MET A 1 41.33 81.28 38.96
CA MET A 1 40.78 80.42 37.89
C MET A 1 39.47 79.83 38.41
N ARG A 2 38.31 80.26 37.89
CA ARG A 2 37.00 79.71 38.29
C ARG A 2 36.67 78.58 37.31
N ALA A 3 36.58 77.36 37.80
CA ALA A 3 36.07 76.22 37.04
C ALA A 3 34.54 76.37 36.92
N ALA A 4 34.03 76.33 35.68
CA ALA A 4 32.61 76.28 35.42
C ALA A 4 32.11 74.83 35.59
N GLU A 5 31.17 74.65 36.50
CA GLU A 5 30.53 73.37 36.80
C GLU A 5 29.43 73.10 35.74
N VAL A 6 29.68 72.14 34.86
CA VAL A 6 28.69 71.67 33.87
C VAL A 6 27.76 70.70 34.57
N VAL A 7 26.61 71.21 35.01
CA VAL A 7 25.49 70.40 35.53
C VAL A 7 24.96 69.51 34.40
N ARG A 8 25.24 68.21 34.45
CA ARG A 8 24.54 67.21 33.62
C ARG A 8 23.13 67.06 34.18
N ARG A 9 22.14 67.44 33.37
CA ARG A 9 20.73 67.22 33.67
C ARG A 9 20.36 65.78 33.28
N ASP A 10 20.19 64.91 34.27
CA ASP A 10 19.68 63.55 34.05
C ASP A 10 18.26 63.63 33.47
N LYS A 11 18.07 63.07 32.27
CA LYS A 11 16.76 62.97 31.63
C LYS A 11 16.05 61.74 32.19
N GLU A 12 14.86 61.92 32.76
CA GLU A 12 13.96 60.83 33.15
C GLU A 12 13.78 59.81 32.01
N PRO A 13 13.77 58.49 32.32
CA PRO A 13 13.59 57.47 31.31
C PRO A 13 12.21 57.62 30.65
N PRO A 14 12.13 57.57 29.30
CA PRO A 14 10.86 57.73 28.61
C PRO A 14 9.88 56.61 29.01
N PRO A 15 8.57 56.90 29.13
CA PRO A 15 7.57 55.91 29.52
C PRO A 15 7.59 54.71 28.55
N LEU A 16 7.45 53.50 29.10
CA LEU A 16 7.59 52.21 28.41
C LEU A 16 6.90 52.15 27.03
N VAL A 17 5.68 52.70 26.92
CA VAL A 17 4.89 52.77 25.68
C VAL A 17 5.59 53.58 24.57
N LYS A 18 6.25 54.69 24.93
CA LYS A 18 7.04 55.49 23.97
C LYS A 18 8.28 54.73 23.49
N SER A 19 8.83 53.87 24.35
CA SER A 19 9.98 53.02 24.01
C SER A 19 9.58 51.91 23.01
N VAL A 20 8.44 51.26 23.23
CA VAL A 20 7.90 50.22 22.32
C VAL A 20 7.53 50.80 20.95
N LYS A 21 6.84 51.96 20.92
CA LYS A 21 6.50 52.63 19.65
C LYS A 21 7.74 52.98 18.83
N LYS A 22 8.80 53.48 19.47
CA LYS A 22 10.08 53.76 18.80
C LYS A 22 10.73 52.50 18.24
N ARG A 23 10.74 51.40 19.01
CA ARG A 23 11.25 50.10 18.54
C ARG A 23 10.46 49.57 17.35
N PHE A 24 9.14 49.68 17.38
CA PHE A 24 8.28 49.20 16.30
C PHE A 24 8.50 49.98 15.00
N ILE A 25 8.59 51.31 15.08
CA ILE A 25 8.91 52.16 13.92
C ILE A 25 10.32 51.88 13.40
N PHE A 26 11.29 51.70 14.31
CA PHE A 26 12.66 51.36 13.94
C PHE A 26 12.74 50.01 13.22
N PHE A 27 12.03 49.00 13.71
CA PHE A 27 11.94 47.69 13.08
C PHE A 27 11.31 47.79 11.68
N GLY A 28 10.15 48.45 11.57
CA GLY A 28 9.47 48.62 10.29
C GLY A 28 10.35 49.31 9.22
N ARG A 29 11.23 50.22 9.64
CA ARG A 29 12.20 50.88 8.74
C ARG A 29 13.45 50.06 8.46
N SER A 30 13.95 49.31 9.44
CA SER A 30 15.27 48.67 9.35
C SER A 30 15.20 47.17 9.02
N SER A 31 14.00 46.61 8.86
CA SER A 31 13.83 45.18 8.52
C SER A 31 14.24 44.87 7.09
N GLY A 32 14.65 43.62 6.84
CA GLY A 32 14.83 43.08 5.49
C GLY A 32 13.53 42.69 4.78
N VAL A 33 12.36 42.95 5.37
CA VAL A 33 11.06 42.68 4.75
C VAL A 33 10.83 43.75 3.69
N HIS A 34 10.97 43.34 2.42
CA HIS A 34 10.76 44.21 1.28
C HIS A 34 9.33 44.75 1.29
N GLY A 35 9.16 46.05 1.10
CA GLY A 35 7.86 46.71 1.20
C GLY A 35 7.53 47.32 2.57
N LEU A 36 8.07 46.76 3.66
CA LEU A 36 7.70 47.18 5.02
C LEU A 36 8.21 48.58 5.38
N HIS A 37 9.43 48.94 4.94
CA HIS A 37 9.98 50.28 5.15
C HIS A 37 9.06 51.38 4.61
N TYR A 38 8.40 51.15 3.47
CA TYR A 38 7.50 52.14 2.85
C TYR A 38 6.22 52.40 3.65
N LEU A 39 5.82 51.46 4.52
CA LEU A 39 4.67 51.63 5.41
C LEU A 39 4.99 52.54 6.61
N PHE A 40 6.26 52.51 7.07
CA PHE A 40 6.74 53.25 8.25
C PHE A 40 7.51 54.54 7.92
N ASP A 41 7.71 54.84 6.64
CA ASP A 41 8.32 56.08 6.17
C ASP A 41 7.34 57.26 6.35
N ALA A 42 7.78 58.31 7.05
CA ALA A 42 6.91 59.41 7.49
C ALA A 42 6.48 60.32 6.32
N ASP A 43 7.32 60.43 5.29
CA ASP A 43 7.19 61.41 4.20
C ASP A 43 6.33 60.92 3.02
N ARG A 44 5.63 59.78 3.20
CA ARG A 44 4.85 59.13 2.14
C ARG A 44 3.36 59.38 2.26
N SER A 45 2.71 59.51 1.10
CA SER A 45 1.25 59.67 1.00
C SER A 45 0.52 58.40 1.46
N LEU A 46 -0.73 58.58 1.90
CA LEU A 46 -1.58 57.47 2.34
C LEU A 46 -1.83 56.44 1.23
N LEU A 47 -1.93 56.88 -0.02
CA LEU A 47 -2.14 55.99 -1.18
C LEU A 47 -0.95 55.07 -1.42
N SER A 48 0.27 55.59 -1.31
CA SER A 48 1.49 54.77 -1.40
C SER A 48 1.57 53.74 -0.26
N ARG A 49 1.18 54.13 0.96
CA ARG A 49 1.13 53.20 2.10
C ARG A 49 0.09 52.08 1.90
N ALA A 50 -1.09 52.43 1.38
CA ALA A 50 -2.14 51.46 1.05
C ALA A 50 -1.67 50.46 -0.03
N PHE A 51 -1.00 50.94 -1.08
CA PHE A 51 -0.41 50.08 -2.10
C PHE A 51 0.56 49.05 -1.51
N TRP A 52 1.53 49.50 -0.69
CA TRP A 52 2.50 48.59 -0.08
C TRP A 52 1.89 47.64 0.94
N LEU A 53 0.85 48.07 1.66
CA LEU A 53 0.09 47.18 2.54
C LEU A 53 -0.60 46.06 1.76
N MET A 54 -1.23 46.39 0.62
CA MET A 54 -1.86 45.38 -0.25
C MET A 54 -0.83 44.39 -0.81
N VAL A 55 0.34 44.88 -1.22
CA VAL A 55 1.44 44.01 -1.68
C VAL A 55 1.89 43.07 -0.57
N LEU A 56 2.08 43.56 0.66
CA LEU A 56 2.46 42.73 1.80
C LEU A 56 1.40 41.66 2.11
N ILE A 57 0.11 42.04 2.11
CA ILE A 57 -1.00 41.09 2.31
C ILE A 57 -0.99 40.01 1.22
N ALA A 58 -0.83 40.40 -0.05
CA ALA A 58 -0.74 39.46 -1.16
C ALA A 58 0.47 38.51 -1.00
N CYS A 59 1.64 39.01 -0.59
CA CYS A 59 2.82 38.18 -0.34
C CYS A 59 2.60 37.19 0.82
N PHE A 60 1.97 37.61 1.93
CA PHE A 60 1.62 36.70 3.02
C PHE A 60 0.61 35.64 2.58
N PHE A 61 -0.36 36.01 1.74
CA PHE A 61 -1.30 35.06 1.16
C PHE A 61 -0.61 34.04 0.25
N CYS A 62 0.31 34.47 -0.63
CA CYS A 62 1.12 33.55 -1.43
C CYS A 62 1.95 32.60 -0.57
N LEU A 63 2.56 33.10 0.51
CA LEU A 63 3.32 32.26 1.45
C LEU A 63 2.42 31.22 2.13
N TYR A 64 1.21 31.61 2.53
CA TYR A 64 0.22 30.68 3.09
C TYR A 64 -0.13 29.57 2.10
N LEU A 65 -0.40 29.92 0.83
CA LEU A 65 -0.68 28.93 -0.22
C LEU A 65 0.50 27.98 -0.45
N MET A 66 1.74 28.48 -0.42
CA MET A 66 2.93 27.63 -0.54
C MET A 66 3.08 26.68 0.66
N MET A 67 2.78 27.13 1.87
CA MET A 67 2.86 26.28 3.06
C MET A 67 1.80 25.18 3.05
N GLU A 68 0.60 25.46 2.55
CA GLU A 68 -0.44 24.43 2.35
C GLU A 68 0.04 23.33 1.38
N ASP A 69 0.67 23.72 0.26
CA ASP A 69 1.22 22.79 -0.73
C ASP A 69 2.37 21.92 -0.17
N THR A 70 3.18 22.44 0.76
CA THR A 70 4.26 21.65 1.39
C THR A 70 3.76 20.47 2.23
N GLY A 71 2.47 20.45 2.61
CA GLY A 71 1.85 19.28 3.23
C GLY A 71 1.88 18.05 2.30
N ASP A 72 1.69 18.26 0.99
CA ASP A 72 1.67 17.20 -0.03
C ASP A 72 3.07 16.66 -0.34
N LEU A 73 4.11 17.50 -0.21
CA LEU A 73 5.51 17.08 -0.42
C LEU A 73 5.99 16.00 0.56
N ARG A 74 5.35 15.81 1.71
CA ARG A 74 5.75 14.76 2.67
C ARG A 74 5.39 13.34 2.22
N VAL A 75 4.54 13.19 1.20
CA VAL A 75 3.99 11.89 0.79
C VAL A 75 4.46 11.47 -0.62
N LYS A 76 5.22 12.33 -1.31
CA LYS A 76 5.49 12.14 -2.73
C LYS A 76 6.74 11.29 -2.96
N VAL A 77 6.54 9.98 -3.06
CA VAL A 77 7.56 9.05 -3.56
C VAL A 77 7.63 9.16 -5.09
N ASN A 78 8.83 9.38 -5.64
CA ASN A 78 9.06 9.41 -7.09
C ASN A 78 9.57 8.04 -7.56
N PHE A 79 8.95 7.51 -8.62
CA PHE A 79 9.30 6.21 -9.19
C PHE A 79 9.90 6.39 -10.58
N THR A 80 11.07 5.79 -10.81
CA THR A 80 11.67 5.68 -12.15
C THR A 80 11.83 4.20 -12.48
N PRO A 81 11.12 3.68 -13.50
CA PRO A 81 11.29 2.28 -13.89
C PRO A 81 12.69 2.09 -14.46
N ASP A 82 13.44 1.15 -13.91
CA ASP A 82 14.67 0.66 -14.51
C ASP A 82 14.34 -0.60 -15.33
N THR A 83 14.71 -0.58 -16.61
CA THR A 83 14.47 -1.68 -17.56
C THR A 83 15.76 -2.34 -18.01
N LEU A 84 16.91 -1.95 -17.44
CA LEU A 84 18.24 -2.38 -17.89
C LEU A 84 18.72 -3.70 -17.27
N TYR A 85 17.84 -4.49 -16.67
CA TYR A 85 18.18 -5.78 -16.08
C TYR A 85 18.47 -6.83 -17.17
N LEU A 86 19.75 -6.98 -17.53
CA LEU A 86 20.22 -7.99 -18.49
C LEU A 86 20.21 -9.42 -17.94
N ASN A 87 20.32 -9.55 -16.62
CA ASN A 87 20.26 -10.81 -15.88
C ASN A 87 19.00 -10.78 -15.02
N TRP A 88 18.03 -11.62 -15.38
CA TRP A 88 16.80 -11.81 -14.64
C TRP A 88 16.64 -13.29 -14.29
N THR A 89 16.02 -13.52 -13.15
CA THR A 89 15.55 -14.83 -12.71
C THR A 89 14.19 -14.57 -12.10
N THR A 90 13.15 -15.10 -12.73
CA THR A 90 11.74 -14.93 -12.32
C THR A 90 11.19 -16.30 -12.02
N THR A 91 10.20 -16.37 -11.14
CA THR A 91 9.57 -17.64 -10.81
C THR A 91 8.41 -17.94 -11.78
N PHE A 92 8.30 -19.20 -12.20
CA PHE A 92 7.14 -19.68 -12.96
C PHE A 92 5.85 -19.46 -12.15
N PRO A 93 4.81 -18.88 -12.76
CA PRO A 93 3.60 -18.49 -12.03
C PRO A 93 2.88 -19.70 -11.42
N GLY A 94 2.11 -19.44 -10.39
CA GLY A 94 1.14 -20.39 -9.88
C GLY A 94 0.05 -20.64 -10.92
N VAL A 95 -0.24 -21.91 -11.18
CA VAL A 95 -1.38 -22.33 -12.01
C VAL A 95 -2.34 -23.13 -11.14
N THR A 96 -3.53 -22.58 -10.91
CA THR A 96 -4.60 -23.29 -10.20
C THR A 96 -5.57 -23.88 -11.21
N VAL A 97 -5.94 -25.15 -11.05
CA VAL A 97 -6.87 -25.85 -11.91
C VAL A 97 -8.05 -26.33 -11.08
N CYS A 98 -9.20 -25.69 -11.24
CA CYS A 98 -10.44 -25.97 -10.53
C CYS A 98 -11.43 -26.73 -11.42
N GLU A 99 -11.58 -28.04 -11.21
CA GLU A 99 -12.59 -28.80 -11.96
C GLU A 99 -14.00 -28.26 -11.67
N GLU A 100 -14.79 -28.10 -12.74
CA GLU A 100 -16.15 -27.60 -12.70
C GLU A 100 -17.15 -28.76 -12.49
N TYR A 101 -18.05 -28.59 -11.52
CA TYR A 101 -19.05 -29.58 -11.18
C TYR A 101 -20.44 -28.98 -11.12
N SER A 102 -21.45 -29.77 -11.47
CA SER A 102 -22.84 -29.44 -11.10
C SER A 102 -22.97 -29.26 -9.59
N THR A 103 -23.69 -28.22 -9.14
CA THR A 103 -23.95 -27.91 -7.73
C THR A 103 -24.46 -29.12 -6.93
N LYS A 104 -25.27 -29.99 -7.56
CA LYS A 104 -25.77 -31.22 -6.93
C LYS A 104 -24.67 -32.24 -6.65
N LEU A 105 -23.71 -32.37 -7.56
CA LEU A 105 -22.58 -33.30 -7.41
C LEU A 105 -21.57 -32.75 -6.40
N ALA A 106 -21.30 -31.45 -6.44
CA ALA A 106 -20.48 -30.76 -5.45
C ALA A 106 -21.03 -30.94 -4.03
N LEU A 107 -22.33 -30.69 -3.82
CA LEU A 107 -22.99 -30.85 -2.52
C LEU A 107 -22.95 -32.30 -2.02
N ARG A 108 -23.13 -33.29 -2.90
CA ARG A 108 -23.02 -34.72 -2.55
C ARG A 108 -21.61 -35.12 -2.14
N LYS A 109 -20.58 -34.64 -2.84
CA LYS A 109 -19.17 -34.85 -2.44
C LYS A 109 -18.91 -34.20 -1.08
N PHE A 110 -19.27 -32.93 -0.92
CA PHE A 110 -19.08 -32.17 0.32
C PHE A 110 -19.73 -32.86 1.53
N THR A 111 -21.02 -33.23 1.43
CA THR A 111 -21.74 -33.89 2.53
C THR A 111 -21.17 -35.26 2.90
N LYS A 112 -20.61 -35.99 1.93
CA LYS A 112 -19.95 -37.28 2.17
C LYS A 112 -18.59 -37.12 2.86
N LEU A 113 -17.84 -36.07 2.52
CA LEU A 113 -16.54 -35.76 3.10
C LEU A 113 -16.69 -35.20 4.52
N TYR A 114 -17.54 -34.18 4.70
CA TYR A 114 -17.76 -33.50 5.98
C TYR A 114 -18.21 -34.45 7.10
N ARG A 115 -18.99 -35.48 6.77
CA ARG A 115 -19.45 -36.49 7.73
C ARG A 115 -18.36 -37.47 8.16
N LYS A 116 -17.25 -37.58 7.42
CA LYS A 116 -16.25 -38.65 7.55
C LYS A 116 -14.86 -38.16 7.99
N SER A 117 -14.63 -36.85 8.06
CA SER A 117 -13.29 -36.27 8.20
C SER A 117 -12.96 -35.75 9.60
N SER A 118 -11.81 -36.20 10.13
CA SER A 118 -10.97 -35.39 11.01
C SER A 118 -10.37 -34.22 10.22
N CYS A 119 -10.02 -33.13 10.90
CA CYS A 119 -9.56 -31.86 10.34
C CYS A 119 -8.47 -31.92 9.25
N GLU A 120 -7.63 -32.97 9.20
CA GLU A 120 -6.65 -33.20 8.13
C GLU A 120 -7.27 -33.35 6.73
N LEU A 121 -8.45 -33.96 6.61
CA LEU A 121 -9.09 -34.23 5.32
C LEU A 121 -9.81 -32.99 4.77
N ILE A 122 -10.18 -32.04 5.62
CA ILE A 122 -10.93 -30.83 5.22
C ILE A 122 -10.03 -29.84 4.47
N ARG A 123 -8.75 -29.78 4.85
CA ARG A 123 -7.74 -28.89 4.24
C ARG A 123 -7.40 -29.29 2.80
N THR A 124 -7.39 -30.58 2.50
CA THR A 124 -7.19 -31.09 1.13
C THR A 124 -8.51 -31.19 0.35
N ASP A 125 -9.61 -31.58 1.01
CA ASP A 125 -10.82 -31.99 0.30
C ASP A 125 -11.98 -30.97 0.28
N ILE A 126 -11.92 -29.82 0.97
CA ILE A 126 -12.94 -28.74 0.81
C ILE A 126 -12.43 -27.62 -0.12
N ILE A 127 -11.14 -27.67 -0.50
CA ILE A 127 -10.56 -27.03 -1.71
C ILE A 127 -10.68 -27.96 -2.94
N THR A 128 -11.15 -29.19 -2.78
CA THR A 128 -11.33 -30.21 -3.84
C THR A 128 -12.37 -29.72 -4.84
N ASN A 129 -11.99 -29.17 -5.98
CA ASN A 129 -11.17 -29.82 -6.99
C ASN A 129 -10.26 -28.80 -7.68
N CYS A 130 -9.79 -27.81 -6.90
CA CYS A 130 -8.76 -26.88 -7.29
C CYS A 130 -7.39 -27.46 -6.95
N TYR A 131 -6.69 -27.96 -7.94
CA TYR A 131 -5.31 -28.41 -7.83
C TYR A 131 -4.40 -27.22 -8.12
N LEU A 132 -3.70 -26.75 -7.09
CA LEU A 132 -2.64 -25.77 -7.25
C LEU A 132 -1.40 -26.50 -7.76
N THR A 133 -1.07 -26.30 -9.03
CA THR A 133 0.11 -26.91 -9.65
C THR A 133 1.29 -25.98 -9.46
N TYR A 134 1.99 -26.12 -8.33
CA TYR A 134 3.35 -25.61 -8.21
C TYR A 134 4.29 -26.61 -8.89
N ILE A 135 5.06 -26.17 -9.88
CA ILE A 135 6.21 -26.97 -10.34
C ILE A 135 7.30 -26.81 -9.26
N PHE A 136 7.25 -27.64 -8.23
CA PHE A 136 8.34 -27.72 -7.27
C PHE A 136 9.49 -28.52 -7.86
N ARG A 137 10.70 -27.96 -7.85
CA ARG A 137 11.92 -28.72 -8.10
C ARG A 137 12.26 -29.52 -6.83
N GLY A 138 11.54 -30.62 -6.56
CA GLY A 138 11.93 -31.68 -5.61
C GLY A 138 12.14 -31.32 -4.13
N GLU A 139 12.13 -30.05 -3.73
CA GLU A 139 12.46 -29.62 -2.37
C GLU A 139 11.85 -28.24 -2.07
N ASN A 140 10.51 -28.10 -2.09
CA ASN A 140 9.78 -26.84 -1.81
C ASN A 140 10.27 -25.57 -2.56
N SER A 141 11.16 -25.71 -3.54
CA SER A 141 11.74 -24.61 -4.29
C SER A 141 10.94 -24.36 -5.57
N LEU A 142 10.58 -23.11 -5.78
CA LEU A 142 9.85 -22.64 -6.94
C LEU A 142 10.65 -22.88 -8.24
N PHE A 143 9.94 -23.01 -9.37
CA PHE A 143 10.58 -23.23 -10.67
C PHE A 143 11.06 -21.90 -11.26
N ASP A 144 12.35 -21.63 -11.13
CA ASP A 144 12.94 -20.40 -11.66
C ASP A 144 13.20 -20.46 -13.17
N LEU A 145 12.80 -19.40 -13.84
CA LEU A 145 12.97 -19.12 -15.26
C LEU A 145 14.04 -18.04 -15.44
N ASN A 146 14.93 -18.24 -16.40
CA ASN A 146 15.94 -17.28 -16.78
C ASN A 146 16.33 -17.47 -18.25
N ARG A 147 17.30 -16.69 -18.73
CA ARG A 147 17.79 -16.75 -20.12
C ARG A 147 18.37 -18.12 -20.53
N THR A 148 18.80 -18.95 -19.58
CA THR A 148 19.38 -20.28 -19.87
C THR A 148 18.34 -21.39 -19.81
N THR A 149 17.36 -21.32 -18.91
CA THR A 149 16.26 -22.32 -18.81
C THR A 149 15.16 -22.08 -19.84
N GLY A 150 15.01 -20.85 -20.33
CA GLY A 150 13.96 -20.47 -21.27
C GLY A 150 12.62 -20.18 -20.58
N PRO A 151 11.53 -20.04 -21.36
CA PRO A 151 10.24 -19.53 -20.86
C PRO A 151 9.47 -20.49 -19.94
N GLY A 152 9.94 -21.73 -19.76
CA GLY A 152 9.20 -22.77 -19.02
C GLY A 152 7.95 -23.25 -19.77
N VAL A 153 7.59 -24.52 -19.60
CA VAL A 153 6.39 -25.10 -20.21
C VAL A 153 5.71 -26.01 -19.20
N LEU A 154 4.42 -25.79 -18.98
CA LEU A 154 3.56 -26.66 -18.18
C LEU A 154 2.55 -27.35 -19.10
N MET A 155 2.54 -28.68 -19.09
CA MET A 155 1.59 -29.49 -19.85
C MET A 155 0.96 -30.53 -18.94
N PHE A 156 -0.37 -30.58 -18.92
CA PHE A 156 -1.13 -31.59 -18.20
C PHE A 156 -2.40 -31.93 -18.98
N ARG A 157 -3.02 -33.06 -18.63
CA ARG A 157 -4.26 -33.52 -19.24
C ARG A 157 -5.42 -33.28 -18.28
N LEU A 158 -6.44 -32.58 -18.75
CA LEU A 158 -7.72 -32.45 -18.04
C LEU A 158 -8.59 -33.70 -18.27
N LEU A 159 -9.26 -34.14 -17.20
CA LEU A 159 -10.17 -35.28 -17.22
C LEU A 159 -11.65 -34.86 -17.15
N SER A 160 -11.91 -33.62 -16.77
CA SER A 160 -13.23 -32.98 -16.72
C SER A 160 -13.07 -31.49 -17.01
N ASP A 161 -14.19 -30.82 -17.29
CA ASP A 161 -14.25 -29.36 -17.43
C ASP A 161 -13.61 -28.68 -16.21
N ALA A 162 -12.89 -27.59 -16.42
CA ALA A 162 -12.15 -26.92 -15.36
C ALA A 162 -11.94 -25.42 -15.63
N GLU A 163 -12.00 -24.60 -14.57
CA GLU A 163 -11.46 -23.25 -14.55
C GLU A 163 -9.95 -23.31 -14.25
N ILE A 164 -9.14 -22.82 -15.18
CA ILE A 164 -7.70 -22.66 -15.02
C ILE A 164 -7.43 -21.19 -14.70
N SER A 165 -6.65 -20.92 -13.66
CA SER A 165 -6.22 -19.56 -13.32
C SER A 165 -4.71 -19.45 -13.17
N ILE A 166 -4.17 -18.30 -13.56
CA ILE A 166 -2.75 -17.99 -13.55
C ILE A 166 -2.51 -16.82 -12.60
N HIS A 167 -1.63 -16.97 -11.63
CA HIS A 167 -1.34 -15.94 -10.63
C HIS A 167 0.10 -16.03 -10.15
N SER A 168 0.56 -15.07 -9.34
CA SER A 168 1.88 -15.21 -8.72
C SER A 168 1.90 -16.38 -7.73
N PRO A 169 3.06 -17.00 -7.46
CA PRO A 169 3.15 -18.15 -6.56
C PRO A 169 2.61 -17.89 -5.14
N GLU A 170 2.69 -16.63 -4.70
CA GLU A 170 2.26 -16.18 -3.38
C GLU A 170 0.78 -15.76 -3.35
N GLU A 171 0.13 -15.58 -4.51
CA GLU A 171 -1.26 -15.11 -4.58
C GLU A 171 -2.25 -16.28 -4.62
N LEU A 172 -3.49 -16.01 -4.23
CA LEU A 172 -4.57 -16.99 -4.23
C LEU A 172 -5.45 -16.85 -5.48
N SER A 173 -5.82 -17.98 -6.09
CA SER A 173 -6.90 -18.03 -7.08
C SER A 173 -8.26 -17.79 -6.42
N THR A 174 -8.64 -16.52 -6.27
CA THR A 174 -9.92 -16.12 -5.70
C THR A 174 -10.84 -15.53 -6.77
N GLN A 175 -12.07 -15.21 -6.39
CA GLN A 175 -12.99 -14.41 -7.22
C GLN A 175 -12.48 -12.98 -7.51
N PHE A 176 -11.45 -12.53 -6.79
CA PHE A 176 -10.86 -11.19 -6.96
C PHE A 176 -9.70 -11.15 -7.94
N LEU A 177 -9.22 -12.31 -8.41
CA LEU A 177 -8.23 -12.38 -9.48
C LEU A 177 -8.86 -11.85 -10.78
N ASP A 178 -8.09 -11.09 -11.56
CA ASP A 178 -8.55 -10.55 -12.85
C ASP A 178 -9.08 -11.68 -13.73
N GLY A 179 -10.27 -11.49 -14.32
CA GLY A 179 -10.90 -12.46 -15.20
C GLY A 179 -10.05 -12.80 -16.43
N LYS A 180 -9.14 -11.92 -16.86
CA LYS A 180 -8.19 -12.22 -17.96
C LYS A 180 -7.17 -13.30 -17.61
N LEU A 181 -6.98 -13.56 -16.32
CA LEU A 181 -6.08 -14.58 -15.80
C LEU A 181 -6.83 -15.88 -15.48
N LYS A 182 -8.10 -15.99 -15.88
CA LYS A 182 -8.95 -17.14 -15.67
C LYS A 182 -9.54 -17.59 -17.01
N GLU A 183 -9.48 -18.88 -17.28
CA GLU A 183 -10.10 -19.48 -18.45
C GLU A 183 -10.90 -20.71 -18.04
N ILE A 184 -12.10 -20.88 -18.59
CA ILE A 184 -12.90 -22.09 -18.39
C ILE A 184 -12.70 -22.98 -19.61
N VAL A 185 -12.11 -24.16 -19.38
CA VAL A 185 -11.86 -25.17 -20.41
C VAL A 185 -12.94 -26.24 -20.36
N HIS A 186 -13.70 -26.36 -21.45
CA HIS A 186 -14.71 -27.39 -21.61
C HIS A 186 -14.14 -28.57 -22.40
N THR A 187 -13.90 -29.68 -21.70
CA THR A 187 -13.25 -30.89 -22.25
C THR A 187 -14.07 -31.59 -23.33
N PHE A 188 -15.39 -31.34 -23.40
CA PHE A 188 -16.24 -31.85 -24.48
C PHE A 188 -16.04 -31.10 -25.81
N ILE A 189 -15.60 -29.84 -25.75
CA ILE A 189 -15.47 -28.96 -26.91
C ILE A 189 -14.00 -28.87 -27.35
N GLU A 190 -13.09 -28.82 -26.38
CA GLU A 190 -11.68 -28.50 -26.61
C GLU A 190 -10.79 -29.72 -26.35
N ASN A 191 -10.12 -30.20 -27.40
CA ASN A 191 -9.20 -31.33 -27.30
C ASN A 191 -7.76 -30.91 -26.93
N HIS A 192 -7.43 -29.63 -27.14
CA HIS A 192 -6.13 -29.06 -26.85
C HIS A 192 -6.25 -27.54 -26.67
N VAL A 193 -5.76 -27.03 -25.55
CA VAL A 193 -5.77 -25.59 -25.23
C VAL A 193 -4.34 -25.17 -24.92
N SER A 194 -3.92 -24.04 -25.48
CA SER A 194 -2.59 -23.47 -25.27
C SER A 194 -2.71 -22.05 -24.76
N PHE A 195 -2.10 -21.78 -23.62
CA PHE A 195 -1.96 -20.43 -23.07
C PHE A 195 -0.52 -19.95 -23.26
N LEU A 196 -0.36 -18.78 -23.86
CA LEU A 196 0.92 -18.08 -23.95
C LEU A 196 0.79 -16.74 -23.23
N PHE A 197 1.64 -16.51 -22.23
CA PHE A 197 1.65 -15.27 -21.46
C PHE A 197 3.09 -14.81 -21.23
N SER A 198 3.25 -13.51 -21.00
CA SER A 198 4.53 -12.89 -20.64
C SER A 198 4.42 -12.35 -19.23
N VAL A 199 5.32 -12.78 -18.35
CA VAL A 199 5.41 -12.28 -16.98
C VAL A 199 6.44 -11.15 -16.95
N VAL A 200 6.05 -10.03 -16.34
CA VAL A 200 6.95 -8.91 -16.08
C VAL A 200 6.93 -8.66 -14.57
N GLU A 201 8.06 -8.92 -13.92
CA GLU A 201 8.21 -8.61 -12.50
C GLU A 201 8.58 -7.14 -12.31
N ILE A 202 7.90 -6.51 -11.35
CA ILE A 202 8.18 -5.14 -10.94
C ILE A 202 8.74 -5.22 -9.53
N VAL A 203 10.04 -4.94 -9.40
CA VAL A 203 10.72 -4.91 -8.10
C VAL A 203 10.82 -3.46 -7.65
N ASN A 204 10.32 -3.20 -6.45
CA ASN A 204 10.50 -1.89 -5.82
C ASN A 204 11.95 -1.70 -5.38
N GLY A 205 12.49 -0.50 -5.58
CA GLY A 205 13.84 -0.16 -5.12
C GLY A 205 13.98 -0.28 -3.60
N GLU A 206 15.19 -0.56 -3.12
CA GLU A 206 15.48 -0.79 -1.69
C GLU A 206 15.05 0.39 -0.79
N GLN A 207 15.13 1.62 -1.30
CA GLN A 207 14.71 2.82 -0.56
C GLN A 207 13.22 2.80 -0.18
N LEU A 208 12.36 2.15 -0.98
CA LEU A 208 10.94 2.06 -0.66
C LEU A 208 10.67 1.11 0.51
N LYS A 209 11.56 0.13 0.76
CA LYS A 209 11.39 -0.83 1.86
C LYS A 209 11.50 -0.17 3.23
N THR A 210 12.23 0.94 3.32
CA THR A 210 12.37 1.70 4.56
C THR A 210 11.24 2.69 4.79
N GLU A 211 10.43 2.99 3.75
CA GLU A 211 9.30 3.90 3.89
C GLU A 211 8.13 3.24 4.64
N PRO A 212 7.50 3.95 5.58
CA PRO A 212 6.37 3.43 6.34
C PRO A 212 5.16 3.18 5.42
N ILE A 213 4.31 2.22 5.80
CA ILE A 213 3.16 1.77 5.02
C ILE A 213 2.22 2.95 4.71
N GLU A 214 2.09 3.92 5.62
CA GLU A 214 1.24 5.11 5.47
C GLU A 214 1.75 6.07 4.38
N VAL A 215 3.03 6.02 4.04
CA VAL A 215 3.60 6.85 2.96
C VAL A 215 3.48 6.13 1.62
N ARG A 216 3.85 4.85 1.55
CA ARG A 216 3.83 4.08 0.30
C ARG A 216 2.48 3.45 -0.06
N GLN A 217 1.54 3.40 0.88
CA GLN A 217 0.16 2.91 0.70
C GLN A 217 0.06 1.46 0.18
N CYS A 218 1.11 0.65 0.35
CA CYS A 218 1.18 -0.74 -0.06
C CYS A 218 1.96 -1.57 0.97
N ARG A 219 1.86 -2.89 0.92
CA ARG A 219 2.54 -3.83 1.81
C ARG A 219 3.40 -4.81 1.02
N TYR A 220 4.52 -5.23 1.61
CA TYR A 220 5.35 -6.33 1.12
C TYR A 220 4.81 -7.67 1.62
N LEU A 221 5.24 -8.76 0.96
CA LEU A 221 4.83 -10.13 1.28
C LEU A 221 5.02 -10.52 2.75
N HIS A 222 6.02 -9.99 3.45
CA HIS A 222 6.30 -10.31 4.85
C HIS A 222 5.52 -9.42 5.83
N GLU A 223 4.81 -8.39 5.35
CA GLU A 223 4.10 -7.41 6.18
C GLU A 223 2.67 -7.85 6.47
N VAL A 224 2.56 -9.10 6.92
CA VAL A 224 1.31 -9.75 7.28
C VAL A 224 0.69 -9.03 8.48
N PRO A 225 -0.57 -8.58 8.40
CA PRO A 225 -1.28 -8.04 9.55
C PRO A 225 -1.42 -9.07 10.67
N ASP A 226 -1.26 -8.63 11.92
CA ASP A 226 -1.53 -9.43 13.11
C ASP A 226 -3.05 -9.55 13.36
N ASP A 227 -3.74 -10.24 12.45
CA ASP A 227 -5.16 -10.58 12.55
C ASP A 227 -5.31 -12.10 12.63
N LEU A 228 -6.02 -12.59 13.64
CA LEU A 228 -6.28 -14.01 13.86
C LEU A 228 -6.89 -14.69 12.62
N LEU A 229 -7.64 -13.95 11.80
CA LEU A 229 -8.31 -14.47 10.61
C LEU A 229 -7.45 -14.39 9.35
N HIS A 230 -6.26 -13.81 9.41
CA HIS A 230 -5.27 -13.86 8.34
C HIS A 230 -4.36 -15.08 8.51
N THR A 231 -4.80 -16.22 7.98
CA THR A 231 -4.13 -17.51 8.18
C THR A 231 -3.03 -17.83 7.16
N TYR A 232 -2.90 -17.00 6.12
CA TYR A 232 -1.93 -17.20 5.05
C TYR A 232 -0.54 -16.68 5.47
N PRO A 233 0.57 -17.38 5.14
CA PRO A 233 1.90 -17.07 5.68
C PRO A 233 2.52 -15.78 5.12
N VAL A 234 1.98 -15.25 4.02
CA VAL A 234 2.45 -14.02 3.38
C VAL A 234 1.29 -13.09 3.10
N TYR A 235 1.57 -11.80 2.97
CA TYR A 235 0.59 -10.81 2.57
C TYR A 235 0.41 -10.86 1.06
N SER A 236 -0.83 -11.08 0.62
CA SER A 236 -1.25 -10.94 -0.77
C SER A 236 -2.62 -10.25 -0.79
N TYR A 237 -3.03 -9.75 -1.95
CA TYR A 237 -4.33 -9.07 -2.05
C TYR A 237 -5.48 -10.07 -1.81
N GLY A 238 -5.39 -11.25 -2.41
CA GLY A 238 -6.37 -12.32 -2.22
C GLY A 238 -6.44 -12.81 -0.77
N ALA A 239 -5.29 -12.97 -0.11
CA ALA A 239 -5.23 -13.36 1.31
C ALA A 239 -5.87 -12.30 2.22
N CYS A 240 -5.55 -11.02 1.99
CA CYS A 240 -6.13 -9.91 2.75
C CYS A 240 -7.65 -9.85 2.59
N ARG A 241 -8.16 -9.88 1.35
CA ARG A 241 -9.59 -9.86 1.07
C ARG A 241 -10.32 -11.07 1.64
N LEU A 242 -9.69 -12.24 1.60
CA LEU A 242 -10.24 -13.47 2.17
C LEU A 242 -10.33 -13.36 3.70
N ALA A 243 -9.29 -12.87 4.38
CA ALA A 243 -9.29 -12.65 5.82
C ALA A 243 -10.38 -11.66 6.25
N GLU A 244 -10.48 -10.52 5.57
CA GLU A 244 -11.52 -9.50 5.81
C GLU A 244 -12.93 -10.06 5.61
N THR A 245 -13.16 -10.79 4.51
CA THR A 245 -14.45 -11.46 4.27
C THR A 245 -14.75 -12.47 5.40
N THR A 246 -13.76 -13.22 5.87
CA THR A 246 -13.93 -14.16 7.00
C THR A 246 -14.38 -13.43 8.26
N LYS A 247 -13.76 -12.28 8.53
CA LYS A 247 -14.05 -11.44 9.69
C LYS A 247 -15.46 -10.90 9.67
N GLU A 248 -15.89 -10.37 8.53
CA GLU A 248 -17.26 -9.88 8.35
C GLU A 248 -18.29 -11.00 8.57
N PHE A 249 -18.08 -12.17 7.95
CA PHE A 249 -18.97 -13.33 8.15
C PHE A 249 -19.01 -13.77 9.60
N TYR A 250 -17.87 -13.83 10.28
CA TYR A 250 -17.83 -14.23 11.68
C TYR A 250 -18.52 -13.21 12.59
N GLN A 251 -18.33 -11.91 12.35
CA GLN A 251 -18.99 -10.85 13.13
C GLN A 251 -20.51 -10.85 12.94
N GLN A 252 -21.00 -11.14 11.74
CA GLN A 252 -22.43 -11.15 11.45
C GLN A 252 -23.12 -12.46 11.83
N CYS A 253 -22.47 -13.61 11.62
CA CYS A 253 -23.09 -14.92 11.70
C CYS A 253 -22.51 -15.83 12.80
N GLY A 254 -21.38 -15.47 13.41
CA GLY A 254 -20.70 -16.28 14.43
C GLY A 254 -20.04 -17.56 13.89
N CYS A 255 -19.92 -17.69 12.57
CA CYS A 255 -19.35 -18.87 11.93
C CYS A 255 -18.37 -18.51 10.81
N VAL A 256 -17.43 -19.41 10.53
CA VAL A 256 -16.50 -19.32 9.40
C VAL A 256 -16.77 -20.45 8.41
N HIS A 257 -16.34 -20.25 7.16
CA HIS A 257 -16.37 -21.31 6.16
C HIS A 257 -15.50 -22.49 6.64
N PRO A 258 -15.90 -23.77 6.47
CA PRO A 258 -15.14 -24.91 6.99
C PRO A 258 -13.66 -24.96 6.58
N VAL A 259 -13.32 -24.48 5.37
CA VAL A 259 -11.92 -24.36 4.88
C VAL A 259 -11.09 -23.37 5.72
N ARG A 260 -11.76 -22.46 6.42
CA ARG A 260 -11.17 -21.38 7.21
C ARG A 260 -11.30 -21.63 8.72
N ASP A 261 -11.72 -22.83 9.11
CA ASP A 261 -11.88 -23.18 10.52
C ASP A 261 -10.51 -23.44 11.18
N LEU A 262 -10.11 -22.51 12.05
CA LEU A 262 -8.84 -22.55 12.78
C LEU A 262 -8.77 -23.65 13.85
N THR A 263 -9.92 -24.16 14.31
CA THR A 263 -9.95 -25.26 15.29
C THR A 263 -9.31 -26.54 14.74
N CYS A 264 -9.19 -26.61 13.40
CA CYS A 264 -8.53 -27.69 12.70
C CYS A 264 -6.99 -27.64 12.72
N GLU A 265 -6.40 -26.48 12.97
CA GLU A 265 -4.94 -26.31 12.99
C GLU A 265 -4.38 -26.31 14.40
N TYR A 266 -5.16 -25.82 15.39
CA TYR A 266 -4.77 -25.80 16.80
C TYR A 266 -5.90 -26.31 17.72
N PRO A 267 -6.24 -27.61 17.69
CA PRO A 267 -7.36 -28.18 18.45
C PRO A 267 -7.22 -28.07 19.98
N SER A 268 -6.02 -27.74 20.49
CA SER A 268 -5.74 -27.57 21.92
C SER A 268 -5.93 -26.14 22.44
N LEU A 269 -6.02 -25.12 21.58
CA LEU A 269 -6.16 -23.72 21.98
C LEU A 269 -7.62 -23.27 22.14
N TYR A 270 -8.56 -24.02 21.59
CA TYR A 270 -9.98 -23.64 21.50
C TYR A 270 -10.94 -24.67 22.11
N ARG A 271 -10.44 -25.66 22.86
CA ARG A 271 -11.27 -26.47 23.76
C ARG A 271 -11.50 -25.70 25.05
N LEU A 272 -12.65 -25.03 25.14
CA LEU A 272 -13.31 -24.72 26.41
C LEU A 272 -14.17 -25.92 26.83
#